data_AF-G9L0G0-F1
#
_entry.id   AF-G9L0G0-F1
#
_cell.length_a   1.000
_cell.length_b   1.000
_cell.length_c   1.000
_cell.angle_alpha   90.00
_cell.angle_beta   90.00
_cell.angle_gamma   90.00
#
_symmetry.space_group_name_H-M   'P 1'
#
loop_
_entity.id
_entity.type
_entity.pdbx_description
1 polymer ?
#
loop_
_entity_poly.entity_id
_entity_poly.type
_entity_poly.pdbx_seq_one_letter_code
_entity_poly.pdbx_strand_id
1 'polypeptide(L)'
;HLKDSRLEVINQQDSNFITALELAVRFGKTLIIQEMDGVEPVLYPLLRRDLVAQGPRYVVQIGDKIIDYNEEFRLFLSTRNPNPFIPPDAASIVTEVNFTTTRSGLRGQLLALTIQHEKPDLEEQKTKLLQQEEDKKIQLAKLEESLLETLATSQGNILENKDLIESLNQTKASSALIQESLKESYKLQVSLDQERDAYLPLADSASKMYFIISDLSKINNMYRFSLAAFLRLFQRALRNKQESENTEQRIQSLISSLKHMV
;
A
#
# COMPACT_ATOMS: atom_id res chain seq x y z
N HIS A 1 7.71 -1.13 5.74
CA HIS A 1 8.62 -0.16 5.11
C HIS A 1 9.21 0.81 6.13
N LEU A 2 8.45 1.58 6.91
CA LEU A 2 9.05 2.49 7.93
C LEU A 2 9.61 1.82 9.19
N LYS A 3 9.39 0.51 9.39
CA LYS A 3 9.85 -0.20 10.59
C LYS A 3 11.37 -0.22 10.76
N ASP A 4 12.11 -0.11 9.66
CA ASP A 4 13.57 -0.12 9.66
C ASP A 4 14.16 1.29 9.80
N SER A 5 13.31 2.32 9.93
CA SER A 5 13.68 3.73 10.12
C SER A 5 13.46 4.19 11.57
N ARG A 6 14.10 5.30 11.96
CA ARG A 6 13.86 5.96 13.27
C ARG A 6 12.44 6.53 13.32
N LEU A 7 11.51 5.73 13.80
CA LEU A 7 10.06 5.95 13.79
C LEU A 7 9.55 6.20 15.22
N GLU A 8 8.60 7.11 15.36
CA GLU A 8 7.80 7.28 16.57
C GLU A 8 6.32 7.48 16.20
N VAL A 9 5.41 6.87 16.97
CA VAL A 9 3.96 6.94 16.74
C VAL A 9 3.28 7.41 18.02
N ILE A 10 2.49 8.48 17.93
CA ILE A 10 1.77 9.07 19.05
C ILE A 10 0.31 9.35 18.67
N ASN A 11 -0.56 9.55 19.65
CA ASN A 11 -1.92 10.04 19.44
C ASN A 11 -1.98 11.55 19.70
N GLN A 12 -2.92 12.25 19.05
CA GLN A 12 -3.14 13.68 19.30
C GLN A 12 -3.44 13.99 20.78
N GLN A 13 -4.21 13.12 21.45
CA GLN A 13 -4.64 13.29 22.85
C GLN A 13 -3.61 12.76 23.87
N ASP A 14 -2.39 12.41 23.43
CA ASP A 14 -1.36 11.94 24.35
C ASP A 14 -0.85 13.08 25.24
N SER A 15 -0.78 12.85 26.55
CA SER A 15 -0.17 13.74 27.53
C SER A 15 1.26 14.17 27.15
N ASN A 16 1.99 13.33 26.43
CA ASN A 16 3.36 13.57 26.00
C ASN A 16 3.48 14.16 24.58
N PHE A 17 2.36 14.55 23.95
CA PHE A 17 2.32 15.01 22.56
C PHE A 17 3.40 16.05 22.24
N ILE A 18 3.47 17.12 23.03
CA ILE A 18 4.43 18.20 22.83
C ILE A 18 5.85 17.67 23.01
N THR A 19 6.14 16.98 24.11
CA THR A 19 7.47 16.42 24.40
C THR A 19 7.95 15.49 23.29
N ALA A 20 7.09 14.60 22.79
CA ALA A 20 7.41 13.69 21.70
C ALA A 20 7.68 14.44 20.39
N LEU A 21 6.88 15.46 20.07
CA LEU A 21 7.09 16.33 18.91
C LEU A 21 8.45 17.04 18.97
N GLU A 22 8.78 17.64 20.11
CA GLU A 22 10.05 18.32 20.34
C GLU A 22 11.25 17.38 20.13
N LEU A 23 11.19 16.18 20.70
CA LEU A 23 12.26 15.18 20.58
C LEU A 23 12.36 14.64 19.15
N ALA A 24 11.23 14.42 18.47
CA ALA A 24 11.22 13.93 17.10
C ALA A 24 11.86 14.93 16.13
N VAL A 25 11.54 16.22 16.27
CA VAL A 25 12.13 17.30 15.46
C VAL A 25 13.64 17.40 15.73
N ARG A 26 14.06 17.38 16.99
CA ARG A 26 15.49 17.49 17.36
C ARG A 26 16.32 16.30 16.86
N PHE A 27 15.78 15.08 16.97
CA PHE A 27 16.50 13.86 16.61
C PHE A 27 16.29 13.39 15.16
N GLY A 28 15.52 14.14 14.36
CA GLY A 28 15.25 13.79 12.96
C GLY A 28 14.48 12.48 12.81
N LYS A 29 13.55 12.20 13.74
CA LYS A 29 12.71 11.00 13.65
C LYS A 29 11.58 11.21 12.63
N THR A 30 11.13 10.12 12.02
CA THR A 30 9.85 10.09 11.33
C THR A 30 8.73 9.97 12.37
N LEU A 31 7.91 11.01 12.52
CA LEU A 31 6.81 11.04 13.47
C LEU A 31 5.48 10.76 12.78
N ILE A 32 4.69 9.86 13.33
CA ILE A 32 3.30 9.60 12.90
C ILE A 32 2.36 9.99 14.05
N ILE A 33 1.43 10.89 13.76
CA ILE A 33 0.41 11.31 14.71
C ILE A 33 -0.93 10.72 14.29
N GLN A 34 -1.54 9.95 15.17
CA GLN A 34 -2.80 9.24 14.96
C GLN A 34 -3.99 9.96 15.61
N GLU A 35 -5.18 9.62 15.13
CA GLU A 35 -6.47 10.14 15.62
C GLU A 35 -6.56 11.66 15.58
N MET A 36 -6.09 12.26 14.48
CA MET A 36 -6.15 13.72 14.29
C MET A 36 -7.59 14.19 14.06
N ASP A 37 -8.15 14.98 14.97
CA ASP A 37 -9.43 15.65 14.83
C ASP A 37 -9.35 16.88 13.90
N GLY A 38 -8.16 17.48 13.81
CA GLY A 38 -7.84 18.65 12.99
C GLY A 38 -6.34 18.97 13.07
N VAL A 39 -5.89 20.02 12.38
CA VAL A 39 -4.48 20.44 12.45
C VAL A 39 -4.25 21.28 13.70
N GLU A 40 -3.45 20.75 14.62
CA GLU A 40 -3.08 21.45 15.86
C GLU A 40 -2.28 22.73 15.58
N PRO A 41 -2.62 23.89 16.20
CA PRO A 41 -1.92 25.15 16.00
C PRO A 41 -0.40 25.07 16.22
N VAL A 42 0.04 24.24 17.16
CA VAL A 42 1.47 24.04 17.47
C VAL A 42 2.27 23.44 16.31
N LEU A 43 1.60 22.80 15.33
CA LEU A 43 2.22 22.21 14.16
C LEU A 43 2.45 23.21 13.02
N TYR A 44 1.79 24.36 13.02
CA TYR A 44 1.85 25.31 11.90
C TYR A 44 3.27 25.79 11.56
N PRO A 45 4.13 26.14 12.53
CA PRO A 45 5.52 26.52 12.22
C PRO A 45 6.30 25.41 11.50
N LEU A 46 6.04 24.14 11.86
CA LEU A 46 6.65 22.98 11.21
C LEU A 46 6.08 22.75 9.81
N LEU A 47 4.76 22.84 9.65
CA LEU A 47 4.07 22.62 8.36
C LEU A 47 4.44 23.70 7.34
N ARG A 48 4.54 24.96 7.77
CA ARG A 48 4.98 26.08 6.91
C ARG A 48 6.48 26.12 6.66
N ARG A 49 7.25 25.34 7.42
CA ARG A 49 8.72 25.43 7.47
C ARG A 49 9.19 26.84 7.83
N ASP A 50 8.64 27.39 8.91
CA ASP A 50 9.03 28.68 9.50
C ASP A 50 10.41 28.54 10.20
N LEU A 51 11.43 28.23 9.40
CA LEU A 51 12.81 27.96 9.85
C LEU A 51 13.62 29.25 9.92
N VAL A 52 14.29 29.47 11.05
CA VAL A 52 15.19 30.61 11.27
C VAL A 52 16.63 30.09 11.27
N ALA A 53 17.49 30.71 10.46
CA ALA A 53 18.91 30.37 10.45
C ALA A 53 19.60 30.88 11.73
N GLN A 54 20.30 29.98 12.42
CA GLN A 54 21.21 30.30 13.52
C GLN A 54 22.58 29.71 13.20
N GLY A 55 23.43 30.54 12.57
CA GLY A 55 24.72 30.08 12.03
C GLY A 55 24.51 29.02 10.95
N PRO A 56 25.11 27.82 11.06
CA PRO A 56 24.95 26.74 10.08
C PRO A 56 23.69 25.88 10.30
N ARG A 57 22.91 26.13 11.36
CA ARG A 57 21.73 25.31 11.72
C ARG A 57 20.44 26.09 11.49
N TYR A 58 19.36 25.36 11.33
CA TYR A 58 18.01 25.91 11.35
C TYR A 58 17.35 25.61 12.69
N VAL A 59 16.59 26.57 13.21
CA VAL A 59 15.73 26.40 14.38
C VAL A 59 14.29 26.70 14.01
N VAL A 60 13.35 26.08 14.72
CA VAL A 60 11.92 26.28 14.55
C VAL A 60 11.26 26.52 15.91
N GLN A 61 10.25 27.36 15.95
CA GLN A 61 9.47 27.61 17.16
C GLN A 61 8.35 26.58 17.30
N ILE A 62 8.29 25.91 18.44
CA ILE A 62 7.24 24.95 18.81
C ILE A 62 6.69 25.37 20.17
N GLY A 63 5.49 25.94 20.17
CA GLY A 63 4.94 26.61 21.36
C GLY A 63 5.87 27.72 21.84
N ASP A 64 6.31 27.62 23.09
CA ASP A 64 7.20 28.60 23.73
C ASP A 64 8.70 28.27 23.56
N LYS A 65 9.03 27.17 22.89
CA LYS A 65 10.43 26.70 22.76
C LYS A 65 10.96 26.90 21.34
N ILE A 66 12.23 27.24 21.27
CA ILE A 66 13.03 27.25 20.03
C ILE A 66 13.83 25.95 19.99
N ILE A 67 13.69 25.19 18.91
CA ILE A 67 14.26 23.84 18.80
C ILE A 67 15.07 23.72 17.51
N ASP A 68 16.25 23.12 17.61
CA ASP A 68 17.08 22.74 16.46
C ASP A 68 16.28 21.84 15.53
N TYR A 69 16.10 22.29 14.28
CA TYR A 69 15.39 21.55 13.25
C TYR A 69 16.37 20.61 12.54
N ASN A 70 16.10 19.31 12.62
CA ASN A 70 16.86 18.31 11.88
C ASN A 70 16.24 18.06 10.49
N GLU A 71 17.03 18.16 9.43
CA GLU A 71 16.57 18.02 8.04
C GLU A 71 16.02 16.61 7.69
N GLU A 72 16.41 15.60 8.46
CA GLU A 72 15.91 14.22 8.34
C GLU A 72 14.50 14.05 8.90
N PHE A 73 13.98 15.03 9.66
CA PHE A 73 12.65 14.98 10.23
C PHE A 73 11.57 14.81 9.13
N ARG A 74 10.62 13.91 9.40
CA ARG A 74 9.45 13.65 8.54
C ARG A 74 8.22 13.53 9.42
N LEU A 75 7.09 14.05 8.96
CA LEU A 75 5.83 14.06 9.71
C LEU A 75 4.70 13.47 8.87
N PHE A 76 3.95 12.55 9.45
CA PHE A 76 2.71 12.00 8.90
C PHE A 76 1.57 12.18 9.90
N LEU A 77 0.42 12.59 9.39
CA LEU A 77 -0.80 12.79 10.17
C LEU A 77 -1.87 11.80 9.68
N SER A 78 -2.60 11.18 10.60
CA SER A 78 -3.64 10.21 10.27
C SER A 78 -4.90 10.45 11.09
N THR A 79 -6.06 10.29 10.45
CA THR A 79 -7.38 10.41 11.08
C THR A 79 -8.31 9.31 10.60
N ARG A 80 -9.23 8.89 11.48
CA ARG A 80 -10.35 8.00 11.13
C ARG A 80 -11.61 8.77 10.71
N ASN A 81 -11.65 10.08 10.95
CA ASN A 81 -12.76 10.91 10.53
C ASN A 81 -12.66 11.11 9.00
N PRO A 82 -13.65 10.68 8.20
CA PRO A 82 -13.61 10.86 6.74
C PRO A 82 -13.74 12.32 6.31
N ASN A 83 -14.27 13.19 7.17
CA ASN A 83 -14.42 14.62 6.92
C ASN A 83 -13.80 15.39 8.10
N PRO A 84 -12.47 15.38 8.26
CA PRO A 84 -11.81 16.17 9.29
C PRO A 84 -12.01 17.66 8.99
N PHE A 85 -12.08 18.47 10.04
CA PHE A 85 -12.10 19.92 9.83
C PHE A 85 -10.67 20.38 9.49
N ILE A 86 -10.48 20.82 8.25
CA ILE A 86 -9.21 21.40 7.77
C ILE A 86 -9.50 22.84 7.36
N PRO A 87 -9.01 23.84 8.11
CA PRO A 87 -9.21 25.22 7.74
C PRO A 87 -8.41 25.58 6.47
N PRO A 88 -8.83 26.60 5.68
CA PRO A 88 -8.22 26.89 4.37
C PRO A 88 -6.72 27.20 4.41
N ASP A 89 -6.26 27.78 5.52
CA ASP A 89 -4.85 28.03 5.80
C ASP A 89 -4.06 26.72 5.94
N ALA A 90 -4.57 25.75 6.70
CA ALA A 90 -3.97 24.41 6.82
C ALA A 90 -4.03 23.63 5.50
N ALA A 91 -5.14 23.73 4.78
CA ALA A 91 -5.32 23.05 3.49
C ALA A 91 -4.30 23.50 2.43
N SER A 92 -3.77 24.73 2.53
CA SER A 92 -2.74 25.24 1.62
C SER A 92 -1.33 24.68 1.88
N ILE A 93 -1.09 24.12 3.07
CA ILE A 93 0.24 23.66 3.53
C ILE A 93 0.29 22.16 3.87
N VAL A 94 -0.84 21.47 3.79
CA VAL A 94 -0.96 20.03 3.99
C VAL A 94 -1.46 19.37 2.71
N THR A 95 -0.94 18.19 2.38
CA THR A 95 -1.48 17.36 1.31
C THR A 95 -2.45 16.33 1.88
N GLU A 96 -3.73 16.47 1.56
CA GLU A 96 -4.76 15.51 1.94
C GLU A 96 -4.67 14.24 1.08
N VAL A 97 -4.66 13.07 1.72
CA VAL A 97 -4.69 11.76 1.04
C VAL A 97 -5.87 10.97 1.56
N ASN A 98 -6.85 10.72 0.71
CA ASN A 98 -8.06 9.99 1.07
C ASN A 98 -7.92 8.48 0.80
N PHE A 99 -7.97 7.67 1.86
CA PHE A 99 -7.95 6.21 1.81
C PHE A 99 -9.35 5.58 1.87
N THR A 100 -10.27 6.08 1.04
CA THR A 100 -11.61 5.49 0.92
C THR A 100 -11.59 4.24 0.04
N THR A 101 -12.30 3.20 0.49
CA THR A 101 -12.48 1.97 -0.29
C THR A 101 -13.21 2.28 -1.60
N THR A 102 -12.63 1.92 -2.73
CA THR A 102 -13.23 2.09 -4.06
C THR A 102 -13.99 0.85 -4.50
N ARG A 103 -14.94 0.99 -5.45
CA ARG A 103 -15.70 -0.14 -6.01
C ARG A 103 -14.80 -1.21 -6.62
N SER A 104 -13.79 -0.79 -7.37
CA SER A 104 -12.79 -1.68 -7.99
C SER A 104 -11.90 -2.34 -6.94
N GLY A 105 -11.41 -1.58 -5.96
CA GLY A 105 -10.60 -2.10 -4.86
C GLY A 105 -11.33 -3.16 -4.04
N LEU A 106 -12.58 -2.88 -3.64
CA LEU A 106 -13.40 -3.84 -2.91
C LEU A 106 -13.72 -5.09 -3.74
N ARG A 107 -14.05 -4.93 -5.01
CA ARG A 107 -14.28 -6.07 -5.92
C ARG A 107 -13.05 -6.97 -5.99
N GLY A 108 -11.85 -6.39 -6.11
CA GLY A 108 -10.60 -7.15 -6.09
C GLY A 108 -10.38 -7.91 -4.76
N GLN A 109 -10.65 -7.27 -3.62
CA GLN A 109 -10.56 -7.91 -2.30
C GLN A 109 -11.56 -9.07 -2.14
N LEU A 110 -12.82 -8.86 -2.55
CA LEU A 110 -13.86 -9.89 -2.49
C LEU A 110 -13.54 -11.06 -3.41
N LEU A 111 -12.99 -10.80 -4.60
CA LEU A 111 -12.52 -11.84 -5.50
C LEU A 111 -11.40 -12.65 -4.85
N ALA A 112 -10.37 -12.00 -4.30
CA ALA A 112 -9.28 -12.69 -3.61
C ALA A 112 -9.79 -13.59 -2.47
N LEU A 113 -10.71 -13.09 -1.64
CA LEU A 113 -11.35 -13.88 -0.58
C LEU A 113 -12.14 -15.08 -1.13
N THR A 114 -12.81 -14.91 -2.27
CA THR A 114 -13.56 -15.98 -2.92
C THR A 114 -12.62 -17.07 -3.42
N ILE A 115 -11.55 -16.70 -4.14
CA ILE A 115 -10.58 -17.63 -4.69
C ILE A 115 -9.85 -18.37 -3.57
N GLN A 116 -9.44 -17.67 -2.52
CA GLN A 116 -8.81 -18.30 -1.34
C GLN A 116 -9.71 -19.38 -0.70
N HIS A 117 -11.03 -19.19 -0.75
CA HIS A 117 -11.99 -20.14 -0.19
C HIS A 117 -12.34 -21.29 -1.15
N GLU A 118 -12.64 -20.97 -2.41
CA GLU A 118 -13.16 -21.94 -3.41
C GLU A 118 -12.03 -22.71 -4.12
N LYS A 119 -10.88 -22.07 -4.36
CA LYS A 119 -9.73 -22.65 -5.07
C LYS A 119 -8.40 -22.24 -4.40
N PRO A 120 -8.10 -22.74 -3.18
CA PRO A 120 -6.89 -22.37 -2.45
C PRO A 120 -5.60 -22.69 -3.24
N ASP A 121 -5.57 -23.82 -3.96
CA ASP A 121 -4.42 -24.22 -4.77
C ASP A 121 -4.09 -23.19 -5.86
N LEU A 122 -5.11 -22.57 -6.45
CA LEU A 122 -4.95 -21.54 -7.46
C LEU A 122 -4.35 -20.25 -6.87
N GLU A 123 -4.77 -19.87 -5.66
CA GLU A 123 -4.20 -18.72 -4.96
C GLU A 123 -2.75 -18.98 -4.54
N GLU A 124 -2.43 -20.20 -4.11
CA GLU A 124 -1.06 -20.60 -3.80
C GLU A 124 -0.16 -20.56 -5.05
N GLN A 125 -0.63 -21.10 -6.17
CA GLN A 125 0.09 -21.05 -7.45
C GLN A 125 0.35 -19.61 -7.89
N LYS A 126 -0.67 -18.74 -7.82
CA LYS A 126 -0.51 -17.32 -8.16
C LYS A 126 0.46 -16.60 -7.23
N THR A 127 0.39 -16.88 -5.93
CA THR A 127 1.31 -16.28 -4.94
C THR A 127 2.76 -16.69 -5.21
N LYS A 128 3.00 -17.99 -5.47
CA LYS A 128 4.33 -18.49 -5.83
C LYS A 128 4.85 -17.87 -7.13
N LEU A 129 3.98 -17.74 -8.14
CA LEU A 129 4.33 -17.13 -9.41
C LEU A 129 4.78 -15.67 -9.24
N LEU A 130 4.02 -14.88 -8.47
CA LEU A 130 4.34 -13.47 -8.20
C LEU A 130 5.64 -13.32 -7.40
N GLN A 131 5.90 -14.20 -6.43
CA GLN A 131 7.17 -14.21 -5.70
C GLN A 131 8.35 -14.50 -6.63
N GLN A 132 8.24 -15.53 -7.48
CA GLN A 132 9.28 -15.85 -8.46
C GLN A 132 9.51 -14.74 -9.48
N GLU A 133 8.44 -14.05 -9.90
CA GLU A 133 8.53 -12.90 -10.79
C GLU A 133 9.30 -11.75 -10.14
N GLU A 134 9.00 -11.44 -8.88
CA GLU A 134 9.69 -10.38 -8.12
C GLU A 134 11.17 -10.72 -7.91
N ASP A 135 11.47 -11.96 -7.51
CA ASP A 135 12.85 -12.42 -7.35
C ASP A 135 13.65 -12.31 -8.65
N LYS A 136 13.03 -12.66 -9.80
CA LYS A 136 13.65 -12.52 -11.12
C LYS A 136 13.86 -11.05 -11.51
N LYS A 137 12.92 -10.16 -11.20
CA LYS A 137 13.08 -8.72 -11.43
C LYS A 137 14.23 -8.14 -10.61
N ILE A 138 14.35 -8.54 -9.35
CA ILE A 138 15.48 -8.14 -8.48
C ILE A 138 16.80 -8.69 -9.03
N GLN A 139 16.84 -9.95 -9.46
CA GLN A 139 18.03 -10.54 -10.09
C GLN A 139 18.42 -9.80 -11.36
N LEU A 140 17.46 -9.45 -12.22
CA LEU A 140 17.70 -8.69 -13.45
C LEU A 140 18.29 -7.31 -13.13
N ALA A 141 17.71 -6.58 -12.17
CA ALA A 141 18.21 -5.28 -11.76
C ALA A 141 19.65 -5.36 -11.22
N LYS A 142 19.98 -6.40 -10.43
CA LYS A 142 21.34 -6.63 -9.93
C LYS A 142 22.34 -6.95 -11.03
N LEU A 143 21.93 -7.73 -12.04
CA LEU A 143 22.79 -8.02 -13.20
C LEU A 143 23.05 -6.76 -14.02
N GLU A 144 22.04 -5.91 -14.21
CA GLU A 144 22.18 -4.63 -14.91
C GLU A 144 23.08 -3.66 -14.14
N GLU A 145 22.93 -3.57 -12.82
CA GLU A 145 23.79 -2.76 -11.94
C GLU A 145 25.24 -3.24 -11.98
N SER A 146 25.47 -4.55 -11.85
CA SER A 146 26.81 -5.14 -11.91
C SER A 146 27.47 -4.91 -13.28
N LEU A 147 26.71 -4.97 -14.36
CA LEU A 147 27.19 -4.66 -15.72
C LEU A 147 27.66 -3.20 -15.80
N LEU A 148 26.84 -2.25 -15.31
CA LEU A 148 27.18 -0.82 -15.30
C LEU A 148 28.42 -0.54 -14.45
N GLU A 149 28.52 -1.15 -13.26
CA GLU A 149 29.69 -1.03 -12.38
C GLU A 149 30.94 -1.57 -13.07
N THR A 150 30.84 -2.73 -13.70
CA THR A 150 31.94 -3.39 -14.42
C THR A 150 32.44 -2.54 -15.60
N LEU A 151 31.53 -1.90 -16.35
CA LEU A 151 31.91 -0.95 -17.41
C LEU A 151 32.54 0.33 -16.84
N ALA A 152 32.00 0.88 -15.76
CA ALA A 152 32.47 2.13 -15.17
C ALA A 152 33.84 2.00 -14.48
N THR A 153 34.12 0.84 -13.88
CA THR A 153 35.39 0.53 -13.19
C THR A 153 36.47 0.01 -14.12
N SER A 154 36.11 -0.39 -15.36
CA SER A 154 37.09 -0.86 -16.33
C SER A 154 38.08 0.25 -16.71
N GLN A 155 39.37 0.02 -16.43
CA GLN A 155 40.47 0.91 -16.79
C GLN A 155 41.28 0.27 -17.92
N GLY A 156 41.68 1.07 -18.92
CA GLY A 156 42.40 0.61 -20.10
C GLY A 156 41.51 0.32 -21.31
N ASN A 157 42.06 -0.32 -22.35
CA ASN A 157 41.31 -0.64 -23.56
C ASN A 157 40.36 -1.83 -23.30
N ILE A 158 39.06 -1.54 -23.17
CA ILE A 158 37.99 -2.54 -22.93
C ILE A 158 38.03 -3.66 -23.99
N LEU A 159 38.43 -3.35 -25.22
CA LEU A 159 38.49 -4.32 -26.32
C LEU A 159 39.62 -5.35 -26.18
N GLU A 160 40.63 -5.07 -25.35
CA GLU A 160 41.76 -5.97 -25.11
C GLU A 160 41.54 -6.88 -23.90
N ASN A 161 40.59 -6.54 -23.03
CA ASN A 161 40.28 -7.32 -21.84
C ASN A 161 39.30 -8.46 -22.17
N LYS A 162 39.84 -9.63 -22.51
CA LYS A 162 39.05 -10.82 -22.87
C LYS A 162 38.14 -11.29 -21.73
N ASP A 163 38.61 -11.25 -20.49
CA ASP A 163 37.84 -11.69 -19.32
C ASP A 163 36.61 -10.80 -19.09
N LEU A 164 36.78 -9.48 -19.31
CA LEU A 164 35.69 -8.51 -19.27
C LEU A 164 34.65 -8.78 -20.36
N ILE A 165 35.09 -9.02 -21.60
CA ILE A 165 34.20 -9.33 -22.73
C ILE A 165 33.42 -10.63 -22.47
N GLU A 166 34.07 -11.65 -21.91
CA GLU A 166 33.40 -12.90 -21.57
C GLU A 166 32.35 -12.72 -20.47
N SER A 167 32.68 -11.99 -19.40
CA SER A 167 31.74 -11.67 -18.31
C SER A 167 30.53 -10.86 -18.82
N LEU A 168 30.76 -9.89 -19.71
CA LEU A 168 29.68 -9.11 -20.35
C LEU A 168 28.76 -9.99 -21.20
N ASN A 169 29.32 -10.94 -21.96
CA ASN A 169 28.54 -11.88 -22.76
C ASN A 169 27.73 -12.84 -21.88
N GLN A 170 28.32 -13.35 -20.79
CA GLN A 170 27.61 -14.20 -19.82
C GLN A 170 26.46 -13.44 -19.13
N THR A 171 26.70 -12.21 -18.70
CA THR A 171 25.68 -11.35 -18.07
C THR A 171 24.54 -11.08 -19.05
N LYS A 172 24.86 -10.73 -20.31
CA LYS A 172 23.86 -10.52 -21.36
C LYS A 172 23.02 -11.77 -21.63
N ALA A 173 23.65 -12.95 -21.68
CA ALA A 173 22.94 -14.22 -21.86
C ALA A 173 22.00 -14.52 -20.69
N SER A 174 22.47 -14.34 -19.45
CA SER A 174 21.65 -14.51 -18.24
C SER A 174 20.46 -13.56 -18.20
N SER A 175 20.67 -12.27 -18.51
CA SER A 175 19.58 -11.29 -18.57
C SER A 175 18.54 -11.64 -19.64
N ALA A 176 18.98 -12.14 -20.81
CA ALA A 176 18.05 -12.58 -21.86
C ALA A 176 17.19 -13.78 -21.41
N LEU A 177 17.78 -14.75 -20.74
CA LEU A 177 17.06 -15.90 -20.17
C LEU A 177 16.04 -15.48 -19.11
N ILE A 178 16.42 -14.55 -18.22
CA ILE A 178 15.50 -14.02 -17.20
C ILE A 178 14.34 -13.28 -17.86
N GLN A 179 14.60 -12.46 -18.87
CA GLN A 179 13.55 -11.76 -19.62
C GLN A 179 12.61 -12.72 -20.34
N GLU A 180 13.11 -13.81 -20.92
CA GLU A 180 12.28 -14.84 -21.52
C GLU A 180 11.40 -15.53 -20.47
N SER A 181 11.97 -15.91 -19.32
CA SER A 181 11.22 -16.51 -18.23
C SER A 181 10.15 -15.57 -17.64
N LEU A 182 10.43 -14.25 -17.59
CA LEU A 182 9.43 -13.24 -17.19
C LEU A 182 8.27 -13.16 -18.21
N LYS A 183 8.54 -13.28 -19.51
CA LYS A 183 7.49 -13.34 -20.54
C LYS A 183 6.62 -14.60 -20.42
N GLU A 184 7.22 -15.74 -20.10
CA GLU A 184 6.47 -16.97 -19.83
C GLU A 184 5.61 -16.85 -18.57
N SER A 185 6.18 -16.29 -17.51
CA SER A 185 5.47 -16.03 -16.24
C SER A 185 4.26 -15.12 -16.46
N TYR A 186 4.39 -14.09 -17.31
CA TYR A 186 3.27 -13.23 -17.68
C TYR A 186 2.14 -13.99 -18.42
N LYS A 187 2.48 -14.89 -19.35
CA LYS A 187 1.46 -15.71 -20.03
C LYS A 187 0.71 -16.61 -19.04
N LEU A 188 1.43 -17.20 -18.09
CA LEU A 188 0.82 -18.02 -17.03
C LEU A 188 -0.06 -17.17 -16.12
N GLN A 189 0.37 -15.97 -15.76
CA GLN A 189 -0.41 -15.01 -14.96
C GLN A 189 -1.75 -14.69 -15.63
N VAL A 190 -1.76 -14.42 -16.94
CA VAL A 190 -2.99 -14.16 -17.69
C VAL A 190 -3.92 -15.37 -17.67
N SER A 191 -3.39 -16.58 -17.81
CA SER A 191 -4.16 -17.83 -17.70
C SER A 191 -4.78 -17.99 -16.29
N LEU A 192 -4.00 -17.75 -15.24
CA LEU A 192 -4.50 -17.81 -13.86
C LEU A 192 -5.57 -16.73 -13.60
N ASP A 193 -5.41 -15.54 -14.16
CA ASP A 193 -6.39 -14.47 -14.03
C ASP A 193 -7.72 -14.81 -14.72
N GLN A 194 -7.69 -15.45 -15.88
CA GLN A 194 -8.90 -15.95 -16.55
C GLN A 194 -9.67 -16.95 -15.69
N GLU A 195 -8.97 -17.87 -15.01
CA GLU A 195 -9.61 -18.81 -14.09
C GLU A 195 -10.19 -18.12 -12.85
N ARG A 196 -9.54 -17.06 -12.36
CA ARG A 196 -10.08 -16.23 -11.27
C ARG A 196 -11.32 -15.47 -11.69
N ASP A 197 -11.32 -14.94 -12.91
CA ASP A 197 -12.39 -14.11 -13.45
C ASP A 197 -13.73 -14.86 -13.55
N ALA A 198 -13.73 -16.19 -13.51
CA ALA A 198 -14.95 -16.98 -13.35
C ALA A 198 -15.80 -16.54 -12.13
N TYR A 199 -15.16 -16.13 -11.03
CA TYR A 199 -15.84 -15.70 -9.80
C TYR A 199 -16.10 -14.19 -9.71
N LEU A 200 -15.67 -13.44 -10.72
CA LEU A 200 -15.82 -11.98 -10.79
C LEU A 200 -17.27 -11.49 -10.67
N PRO A 201 -18.30 -12.18 -11.22
CA PRO A 201 -19.69 -11.77 -11.05
C PRO A 201 -20.18 -11.76 -9.59
N LEU A 202 -19.69 -12.68 -8.76
CA LEU A 202 -19.98 -12.72 -7.32
C LEU A 202 -19.41 -11.48 -6.63
N ALA A 203 -18.12 -11.21 -6.87
CA ALA A 203 -17.42 -10.08 -6.27
C ALA A 203 -18.03 -8.73 -6.70
N ASP A 204 -18.45 -8.61 -7.96
CA ASP A 204 -19.12 -7.41 -8.49
C ASP A 204 -20.48 -7.19 -7.82
N SER A 205 -21.29 -8.25 -7.69
CA SER A 205 -22.59 -8.19 -7.01
C SER A 205 -22.45 -7.83 -5.53
N ALA A 206 -21.50 -8.44 -4.83
CA ALA A 206 -21.23 -8.16 -3.42
C ALA A 206 -20.68 -6.73 -3.22
N SER A 207 -19.78 -6.25 -4.09
CA SER A 207 -19.32 -4.85 -4.08
C SER A 207 -20.49 -3.88 -4.25
N LYS A 208 -21.39 -4.12 -5.21
CA LYS A 208 -22.61 -3.31 -5.38
C LYS A 208 -23.47 -3.28 -4.11
N MET A 209 -23.70 -4.41 -3.46
CA MET A 209 -24.47 -4.48 -2.20
C MET A 209 -23.81 -3.62 -1.11
N TYR A 210 -22.49 -3.72 -0.92
CA TYR A 210 -21.77 -2.92 0.07
C TYR A 210 -21.94 -1.40 -0.16
N PHE A 211 -21.82 -0.95 -1.40
CA PHE A 211 -21.97 0.49 -1.66
C PHE A 211 -23.42 0.96 -1.56
N ILE A 212 -24.41 0.10 -1.85
CA ILE A 212 -25.81 0.42 -1.58
C ILE A 212 -26.04 0.59 -0.07
N ILE A 213 -25.59 -0.35 0.77
CA ILE A 213 -25.72 -0.23 2.23
C ILE A 213 -24.94 0.97 2.79
N SER A 214 -23.79 1.30 2.20
CA SER A 214 -23.00 2.46 2.59
C SER A 214 -23.72 3.78 2.27
N ASP A 215 -24.49 3.83 1.18
CA ASP A 215 -25.23 5.03 0.78
C ASP A 215 -26.44 5.32 1.70
N LEU A 216 -26.91 4.36 2.51
CA LEU A 216 -27.96 4.61 3.50
C LEU A 216 -27.57 5.67 4.54
N SER A 217 -26.27 5.87 4.79
CA SER A 217 -25.80 6.92 5.71
C SER A 217 -26.17 8.33 5.27
N LYS A 218 -26.46 8.53 3.97
CA LYS A 218 -26.92 9.80 3.41
C LYS A 218 -28.36 10.14 3.83
N ILE A 219 -29.15 9.14 4.18
CA ILE A 219 -30.54 9.30 4.66
C ILE A 219 -30.53 9.52 6.17
N ASN A 220 -29.79 8.69 6.90
CA ASN A 220 -29.66 8.81 8.35
C ASN A 220 -28.22 8.54 8.79
N ASN A 221 -27.66 9.45 9.59
CA ASN A 221 -26.30 9.36 10.10
C ASN A 221 -26.03 8.07 10.92
N MET A 222 -27.06 7.48 11.51
CA MET A 222 -26.93 6.22 12.26
C MET A 222 -26.77 4.98 11.35
N TYR A 223 -27.08 5.07 10.06
CA TYR A 223 -26.94 3.97 9.10
C TYR A 223 -25.51 3.88 8.54
N ARG A 224 -24.54 3.76 9.44
CA ARG A 224 -23.13 3.58 9.11
C ARG A 224 -22.73 2.14 9.42
N PHE A 225 -22.36 1.40 8.39
CA PHE A 225 -21.97 0.00 8.51
C PHE A 225 -20.47 -0.15 8.24
N SER A 226 -19.78 -0.90 9.10
CA SER A 226 -18.36 -1.15 8.91
C SER A 226 -18.12 -2.14 7.77
N LEU A 227 -17.13 -1.85 6.92
CA LEU A 227 -16.66 -2.81 5.90
C LEU A 227 -16.27 -4.16 6.52
N ALA A 228 -15.62 -4.15 7.68
CA ALA A 228 -15.23 -5.36 8.38
C ALA A 228 -16.41 -6.28 8.72
N ALA A 229 -17.57 -5.72 9.09
CA ALA A 229 -18.78 -6.52 9.32
C ALA A 229 -19.31 -7.14 8.02
N PHE A 230 -19.34 -6.37 6.93
CA PHE A 230 -19.73 -6.87 5.62
C PHE A 230 -18.82 -8.01 5.15
N LEU A 231 -17.49 -7.88 5.29
CA LEU A 231 -16.54 -8.93 4.92
C LEU A 231 -16.73 -10.21 5.75
N ARG A 232 -17.07 -10.10 7.05
CA ARG A 232 -17.41 -11.27 7.88
C ARG A 232 -18.68 -11.96 7.40
N LEU A 233 -19.72 -11.21 7.01
CA LEU A 233 -20.94 -11.79 6.43
C LEU A 233 -20.65 -12.46 5.08
N PHE A 234 -19.83 -11.83 4.24
CA PHE A 234 -19.40 -12.40 2.97
C PHE A 234 -18.65 -13.73 3.16
N GLN A 235 -17.68 -13.78 4.08
CA GLN A 235 -16.99 -15.03 4.44
C GLN A 235 -17.93 -16.10 4.98
N ARG A 236 -18.94 -15.71 5.78
CA ARG A 236 -19.98 -16.64 6.25
C ARG A 236 -20.81 -17.19 5.07
N ALA A 237 -21.10 -16.37 4.07
CA ALA A 237 -21.81 -16.80 2.88
C ALA A 237 -21.02 -17.83 2.06
N LEU A 238 -19.70 -17.63 1.91
CA LEU A 238 -18.81 -18.57 1.22
C LEU A 238 -18.81 -19.96 1.89
N ARG A 239 -18.87 -20.01 3.22
CA ARG A 239 -18.89 -21.26 4.00
C ARG A 239 -20.17 -22.08 3.83
N ASN A 240 -21.21 -21.54 3.19
CA ASN A 240 -22.45 -22.28 2.96
C ASN A 240 -22.20 -23.45 1.98
N LYS A 241 -22.32 -24.69 2.46
CA LYS A 241 -22.02 -25.93 1.72
C LYS A 241 -23.23 -26.44 0.92
N GLN A 242 -23.86 -25.57 0.12
CA GLN A 242 -24.75 -26.09 -0.91
C GLN A 242 -23.92 -26.77 -2.00
N GLU A 243 -24.06 -28.08 -2.14
CA GLU A 243 -23.50 -28.85 -3.25
C GLU A 243 -24.06 -28.28 -4.56
N SER A 244 -23.16 -27.91 -5.47
CA SER A 244 -23.51 -27.36 -6.78
C SER A 244 -22.64 -28.09 -7.80
N GLU A 245 -23.24 -28.57 -8.89
CA GLU A 245 -22.52 -29.34 -9.91
C GLU A 245 -21.65 -28.45 -10.81
N ASN A 246 -21.97 -27.14 -10.91
CA ASN A 246 -21.27 -26.18 -11.77
C ASN A 246 -20.92 -24.88 -11.01
N THR A 247 -19.74 -24.31 -11.30
CA THR A 247 -19.26 -23.00 -10.83
C THR A 247 -20.28 -21.87 -11.05
N GLU A 248 -20.96 -21.83 -12.19
CA GLU A 248 -21.96 -20.78 -12.46
C GLU A 248 -23.16 -20.88 -11.51
N GLN A 249 -23.68 -22.10 -11.30
CA GLN A 249 -24.76 -22.35 -10.37
C GLN A 249 -24.32 -22.05 -8.93
N ARG A 250 -23.08 -22.43 -8.58
CA ARG A 250 -22.46 -22.11 -7.28
C ARG A 250 -22.43 -20.60 -7.05
N ILE A 251 -22.00 -19.81 -8.03
CA ILE A 251 -21.98 -18.35 -7.96
C ILE A 251 -23.38 -17.77 -7.74
N GLN A 252 -24.39 -18.24 -8.48
CA GLN A 252 -25.76 -17.77 -8.32
C GLN A 252 -26.32 -18.09 -6.93
N SER A 253 -26.08 -19.30 -6.43
CA SER A 253 -26.46 -19.73 -5.08
C SER A 253 -25.79 -18.89 -3.99
N LEU A 254 -24.49 -18.60 -4.14
CA LEU A 254 -23.74 -17.72 -3.22
C LEU A 254 -24.28 -16.29 -3.24
N ILE A 255 -24.59 -15.73 -4.42
CA ILE A 255 -25.20 -14.40 -4.53
C ILE A 255 -26.56 -14.37 -3.84
N SER A 256 -27.41 -15.39 -4.07
CA SER A 256 -28.73 -15.49 -3.43
C SER A 256 -28.60 -15.62 -1.91
N SER A 257 -27.72 -16.49 -1.43
CA SER A 257 -27.47 -16.67 0.01
C SER A 257 -26.97 -15.37 0.64
N LEU A 258 -26.02 -14.68 0.01
CA LEU A 258 -25.52 -13.38 0.46
C LEU A 258 -26.64 -12.34 0.56
N LYS A 259 -27.51 -12.24 -0.45
CA LYS A 259 -28.67 -11.32 -0.43
C LYS A 259 -29.64 -11.58 0.72
N HIS A 260 -29.77 -12.82 1.18
CA HIS A 260 -30.63 -13.12 2.33
C HIS A 260 -29.96 -12.82 3.68
N MET A 261 -28.63 -12.78 3.71
CA MET A 261 -27.85 -12.45 4.92
C MET A 261 -27.61 -10.95 5.11
N VAL A 262 -27.53 -10.20 4.00
CA VAL A 262 -27.37 -8.74 3.97
C VAL A 262 -28.72 -8.06 4.14
#